data_AF-A0A8J9V2F5-F1
#
_entry.id   AF-A0A8J9V2F5-F1
#
_cell.length_a   1.000
_cell.length_b   1.000
_cell.length_c   1.000
_cell.angle_alpha   90.00
_cell.angle_beta   90.00
_cell.angle_gamma   90.00
#
_symmetry.space_group_name_H-M   'P 1'
#
loop_
_entity.id
_entity.type
_entity.pdbx_description
1 polymer ?
#
loop_
_entity_poly.entity_id
_entity_poly.type
_entity_poly.pdbx_seq_one_letter_code
_entity_poly.pdbx_strand_id
1 'polypeptide(L)'
;MADEILRITRAGQETGNPYSYFPYQSDLGLVRRSPYSSNANPYLFTWIHIIGSILGHKRSQNARFIFDGRLADVGLNAVLVAWVYGYGYMGRGGEAEDEEDRAGHDEDELWVKTQGRDPKTWYSLLKKAGFKLPRVVLKTIARRRERIMDVRDDTVGEYVKNRFIC
;
A
#
# COMPACT_ATOMS: atom_id res chain seq x y z
N MET A 1 -4.08 11.95 -4.59
CA MET A 1 -3.39 10.78 -5.18
C MET A 1 -3.59 10.70 -6.70
N ALA A 2 -4.82 10.73 -7.24
CA ALA A 2 -5.04 10.69 -8.69
C ALA A 2 -4.27 11.78 -9.46
N ASP A 3 -4.27 13.01 -8.95
CA ASP A 3 -3.52 14.12 -9.55
C ASP A 3 -2.00 13.91 -9.56
N GLU A 4 -1.47 13.23 -8.54
CA GLU A 4 -0.05 12.87 -8.48
C GLU A 4 0.30 11.81 -9.52
N ILE A 5 -0.59 10.83 -9.73
CA ILE A 5 -0.46 9.85 -10.81
C ILE A 5 -0.45 10.57 -12.16
N LEU A 6 -1.43 11.43 -12.43
CA LEU A 6 -1.48 12.20 -13.69
C LEU A 6 -0.23 13.04 -13.91
N ARG A 7 0.34 13.61 -12.84
CA ARG A 7 1.58 14.36 -12.87
C ARG A 7 2.77 13.51 -13.29
N ILE A 8 2.96 12.33 -12.69
CA ILE A 8 4.09 11.46 -13.02
C ILE A 8 3.91 10.76 -14.37
N THR A 9 2.67 10.51 -14.80
CA THR A 9 2.37 9.86 -16.09
C THR A 9 2.21 10.88 -17.23
N ARG A 10 2.66 12.12 -17.05
CA ARG A 10 2.57 13.15 -18.10
C ARG A 10 3.29 12.70 -19.36
N ALA A 11 2.62 12.79 -20.51
CA ALA A 11 3.19 12.43 -21.80
C ALA A 11 4.33 13.38 -22.21
N GLY A 12 5.24 12.90 -23.06
CA GLY A 12 6.34 13.69 -23.62
C GLY A 12 7.51 13.94 -22.66
N GLN A 13 7.59 13.21 -21.54
CA GLN A 13 8.69 13.30 -20.57
C GLN A 13 9.78 12.25 -20.81
N GLU A 14 9.64 11.39 -21.82
CA GLU A 14 10.63 10.37 -22.19
C GLU A 14 10.99 9.37 -21.06
N THR A 15 10.10 9.17 -20.09
CA THR A 15 10.33 8.31 -18.91
C THR A 15 10.67 6.85 -19.25
N GLY A 16 10.25 6.37 -20.42
CA GLY A 16 10.54 5.02 -20.91
C GLY A 16 11.72 4.93 -21.88
N ASN A 17 12.35 6.05 -22.25
CA ASN A 17 13.49 6.05 -23.16
C ASN A 17 14.80 5.89 -22.35
N PRO A 18 15.54 4.77 -22.51
CA PRO A 18 16.75 4.52 -21.75
C PRO A 18 17.90 5.50 -22.06
N TYR A 19 17.88 6.15 -23.22
CA TYR A 19 18.92 7.10 -23.65
C TYR A 19 18.49 8.57 -23.49
N SER A 20 17.40 8.83 -22.77
CA SER A 20 16.93 10.19 -22.51
C SER A 20 17.76 10.89 -21.43
N TYR A 21 17.74 12.22 -21.43
CA TYR A 21 18.21 13.05 -20.32
C TYR A 21 17.29 13.00 -19.09
N PHE A 22 16.10 12.40 -19.21
CA PHE A 22 15.10 12.35 -18.16
C PHE A 22 15.62 11.90 -16.76
N PRO A 23 16.45 10.84 -16.63
CA PRO A 23 16.99 10.44 -15.33
C PRO A 23 17.88 11.51 -14.68
N TYR A 24 18.53 12.35 -15.50
CA TYR A 24 19.51 13.35 -15.09
C TYR A 24 18.94 14.78 -15.08
N GLN A 25 17.62 14.93 -15.22
CA GLN A 25 16.96 16.23 -15.35
C GLN A 25 17.29 17.22 -14.22
N SER A 26 17.51 16.72 -13.01
CA SER A 26 17.87 17.55 -11.86
C SER A 26 19.35 17.97 -11.91
N ASP A 27 20.24 17.02 -12.20
CA ASP A 27 21.69 17.23 -12.16
C ASP A 27 22.17 18.11 -13.31
N LEU A 28 21.54 17.99 -14.48
CA LEU A 28 21.77 18.85 -15.64
C LEU A 28 21.06 20.21 -15.55
N GLY A 29 20.31 20.46 -14.47
CA GLY A 29 19.58 21.71 -14.27
C GLY A 29 18.42 21.94 -15.25
N LEU A 30 17.94 20.89 -15.93
CA LEU A 30 16.78 20.97 -16.84
C LEU A 30 15.50 21.31 -16.08
N VAL A 31 15.42 20.92 -14.80
CA VAL A 31 14.33 21.27 -13.89
C VAL A 31 14.87 21.80 -12.58
N ARG A 32 14.22 22.83 -12.03
CA ARG A 32 14.54 23.35 -10.69
C ARG A 32 14.03 22.46 -9.56
N ARG A 33 12.92 21.76 -9.80
CA ARG A 33 12.30 20.83 -8.84
C ARG A 33 11.70 19.67 -9.61
N SER A 34 12.10 18.45 -9.25
CA SER A 34 11.58 17.25 -9.92
C SER A 34 10.10 17.01 -9.56
N PRO A 35 9.20 16.91 -10.56
CA PRO A 35 7.81 16.55 -10.34
C PRO A 35 7.63 15.07 -9.95
N TYR A 36 8.71 14.26 -10.00
CA TYR A 36 8.74 12.83 -9.65
C TYR A 36 9.23 12.57 -8.23
N SER A 37 9.63 13.62 -7.49
CA SER A 37 10.15 13.48 -6.13
C SER A 37 9.08 13.04 -5.12
N SER A 38 9.51 12.37 -4.04
CA SER A 38 8.62 11.99 -2.93
C SER A 38 7.93 13.20 -2.30
N ASN A 39 8.61 14.34 -2.22
CA ASN A 39 8.05 15.59 -1.70
C ASN A 39 7.04 16.24 -2.65
N ALA A 40 7.12 15.96 -3.95
CA ALA A 40 6.11 16.41 -4.90
C ALA A 40 4.87 15.49 -4.85
N ASN A 41 5.06 14.20 -4.56
CA ASN A 41 3.98 13.20 -4.57
C ASN A 41 3.86 12.46 -3.22
N PRO A 42 3.57 13.18 -2.12
CA PRO A 42 3.56 12.59 -0.78
C PRO A 42 2.47 11.53 -0.60
N TYR A 43 1.30 11.66 -1.22
CA TYR A 43 0.21 10.68 -1.06
C TYR A 43 0.57 9.34 -1.71
N LEU A 44 1.04 9.36 -2.96
CA LEU A 44 1.41 8.17 -3.71
C LEU A 44 2.62 7.48 -3.07
N PHE A 45 3.64 8.25 -2.68
CA PHE A 45 4.83 7.73 -2.02
C PHE A 45 4.48 6.99 -0.72
N THR A 46 3.67 7.63 0.13
CA THR A 46 3.25 7.06 1.41
C THR A 46 2.37 5.83 1.21
N TRP A 47 1.45 5.86 0.26
CA TRP A 47 0.59 4.72 -0.08
C TRP A 47 1.39 3.48 -0.50
N ILE A 48 2.35 3.64 -1.43
CA ILE A 48 3.21 2.55 -1.91
C ILE A 48 4.01 1.95 -0.75
N HIS A 49 4.58 2.80 0.11
CA HIS A 49 5.43 2.33 1.20
C HIS A 49 4.63 1.76 2.37
N ILE A 50 3.38 2.17 2.62
CA ILE A 50 2.49 1.50 3.58
C ILE A 50 2.21 0.07 3.09
N ILE A 51 1.80 -0.09 1.84
CA ILE A 51 1.55 -1.43 1.24
C ILE A 51 2.79 -2.30 1.35
N GLY A 52 3.94 -1.77 0.91
CA GLY A 52 5.19 -2.51 0.95
C GLY A 52 5.63 -2.88 2.36
N SER A 53 5.38 -2.01 3.35
CA SER A 53 5.72 -2.27 4.76
C SER A 53 4.87 -3.40 5.34
N ILE A 54 3.56 -3.40 5.05
CA ILE A 54 2.64 -4.48 5.45
C ILE A 54 3.00 -5.80 4.77
N LEU A 55 3.46 -5.77 3.52
CA LEU A 55 3.95 -6.94 2.78
C LEU A 55 5.35 -7.40 3.20
N GLY A 56 6.01 -6.70 4.13
CA GLY A 56 7.31 -7.11 4.68
C GLY A 56 8.53 -6.65 3.86
N HIS A 57 8.37 -5.72 2.90
CA HIS A 57 9.50 -5.20 2.13
C HIS A 57 10.34 -4.24 2.97
N LYS A 58 11.58 -4.66 3.30
CA LYS A 58 12.56 -3.85 4.07
C LYS A 58 12.83 -2.46 3.48
N ARG A 59 12.79 -2.32 2.15
CA ARG A 59 12.93 -1.02 1.46
C ARG A 59 11.83 -0.04 1.86
N SER A 60 10.60 -0.52 1.94
CA SER A 60 9.45 0.31 2.28
C SER A 60 9.36 0.59 3.77
N GLN A 61 9.75 -0.38 4.62
CA GLN A 61 9.83 -0.19 6.06
C GLN A 61 10.80 0.94 6.44
N ASN A 62 11.92 1.05 5.73
CA ASN A 62 12.93 2.09 5.97
C ASN A 62 12.73 3.38 5.16
N ALA A 63 11.62 3.52 4.43
CA ALA A 63 11.31 4.75 3.71
C ALA A 63 10.96 5.86 4.71
N ARG A 64 11.47 7.08 4.49
CA ARG A 64 11.17 8.24 5.36
C ARG A 64 9.68 8.56 5.35
N PHE A 65 9.09 8.82 6.50
CA PHE A 65 7.70 9.25 6.60
C PHE A 65 7.62 10.76 6.39
N ILE A 66 7.16 11.20 5.20
CA ILE A 66 7.10 12.62 4.80
C ILE A 66 5.65 12.97 4.40
N PHE A 67 4.70 12.65 5.28
CA PHE A 67 3.28 12.81 4.99
C PHE A 67 2.59 13.71 6.01
N ASP A 68 2.01 14.79 5.50
CA ASP A 68 1.29 15.82 6.28
C ASP A 68 -0.21 15.88 5.92
N GLY A 69 -0.70 14.90 5.14
CA GLY A 69 -2.09 14.82 4.73
C GLY A 69 -2.96 13.99 5.69
N ARG A 70 -4.23 13.82 5.31
CA ARG A 70 -5.14 12.93 6.02
C ARG A 70 -4.82 11.46 5.70
N LEU A 71 -4.26 10.75 6.67
CA LEU A 71 -3.83 9.36 6.52
C LEU A 71 -5.00 8.39 6.30
N ALA A 72 -6.19 8.71 6.82
CA ALA A 72 -7.39 7.89 6.59
C ALA A 72 -7.71 7.70 5.10
N ASP A 73 -7.43 8.71 4.27
CA ASP A 73 -7.69 8.68 2.83
C ASP A 73 -6.78 7.70 2.09
N VAL A 74 -5.63 7.36 2.67
CA VAL A 74 -4.60 6.49 2.09
C VAL A 74 -4.59 5.11 2.75
N GLY A 75 -4.82 5.07 4.06
CA GLY A 75 -4.66 3.89 4.90
C GLY A 75 -5.64 2.77 4.54
N LEU A 76 -6.93 3.07 4.46
CA LEU A 76 -7.96 2.07 4.15
C LEU A 76 -7.69 1.38 2.80
N ASN A 77 -7.37 2.17 1.79
CA ASN A 77 -7.04 1.67 0.45
C ASN A 77 -5.74 0.84 0.48
N ALA A 78 -4.70 1.33 1.14
CA ALA A 78 -3.44 0.62 1.28
C ALA A 78 -3.60 -0.74 1.95
N VAL A 79 -4.42 -0.83 3.01
CA VAL A 79 -4.72 -2.07 3.73
C VAL A 79 -5.43 -3.07 2.82
N LEU A 80 -6.47 -2.60 2.12
CA LEU A 80 -7.21 -3.45 1.18
C LEU A 80 -6.26 -4.02 0.12
N VAL A 81 -5.42 -3.19 -0.48
CA VAL A 81 -4.47 -3.63 -1.50
C VAL A 81 -3.45 -4.61 -0.91
N ALA A 82 -2.89 -4.31 0.27
CA ALA A 82 -1.97 -5.21 0.95
C ALA A 82 -2.60 -6.55 1.32
N TRP A 83 -3.90 -6.57 1.67
CA TRP A 83 -4.68 -7.78 1.87
C TRP A 83 -4.81 -8.57 0.57
N VAL A 84 -5.30 -7.95 -0.51
CA VAL A 84 -5.53 -8.64 -1.80
C VAL A 84 -4.24 -9.25 -2.36
N TYR A 85 -3.15 -8.49 -2.36
CA TYR A 85 -1.85 -8.98 -2.81
C TYR A 85 -1.22 -9.97 -1.83
N GLY A 86 -1.49 -9.80 -0.54
CA GLY A 86 -1.01 -10.67 0.53
C GLY A 86 -1.71 -12.02 0.60
N TYR A 87 -3.01 -12.06 0.34
CA TYR A 87 -3.86 -13.23 0.41
C TYR A 87 -3.69 -14.10 -0.84
N GLY A 88 -3.54 -13.48 -2.01
CA GLY A 88 -3.16 -14.19 -3.24
C GLY A 88 -1.78 -14.88 -3.19
N TYR A 89 -0.93 -14.51 -2.23
CA TYR A 89 0.34 -15.21 -1.95
C TYR A 89 0.15 -16.44 -1.04
N MET A 90 -0.86 -16.43 -0.16
CA MET A 90 -1.20 -17.55 0.72
C MET A 90 -1.83 -18.72 -0.06
N GLY A 91 -2.74 -18.44 -1.00
CA GLY A 91 -3.42 -19.46 -1.79
C GLY A 91 -2.55 -20.25 -2.78
N ARG A 92 -1.24 -19.93 -2.91
CA ARG A 92 -0.29 -20.65 -3.79
C ARG A 92 0.83 -21.41 -3.06
N GLY A 93 0.90 -21.37 -1.72
CA GLY A 93 1.96 -22.10 -1.02
C GLY A 93 1.99 -22.02 0.51
N GLY A 94 0.91 -21.62 1.18
CA GLY A 94 0.84 -21.61 2.64
C GLY A 94 -0.10 -22.68 3.15
N GLU A 95 0.43 -23.55 4.00
CA GLU A 95 -0.25 -24.63 4.70
C GLU A 95 -1.53 -24.19 5.40
N ALA A 96 -2.42 -25.17 5.59
CA ALA A 96 -3.58 -25.07 6.46
C ALA A 96 -3.13 -24.70 7.88
N GLU A 97 -3.12 -23.43 8.20
CA GLU A 97 -2.92 -22.95 9.57
C GLU A 97 -4.21 -22.26 10.04
N ASP A 98 -4.80 -22.89 11.05
CA ASP A 98 -5.92 -22.51 11.91
C ASP A 98 -7.33 -22.54 11.28
N GLU A 99 -7.91 -23.75 11.20
CA GLU A 99 -9.36 -23.96 11.01
C GLU A 99 -10.21 -23.55 12.22
N GLU A 100 -9.60 -23.24 13.37
CA GLU A 100 -10.31 -22.96 14.64
C GLU A 100 -10.93 -21.56 14.74
N ASP A 101 -10.55 -20.62 13.87
CA ASP A 101 -11.07 -19.23 13.90
C ASP A 101 -12.25 -19.01 12.92
N ARG A 102 -12.76 -20.08 12.26
CA ARG A 102 -13.89 -20.05 11.30
C ARG A 102 -15.28 -19.82 11.94
N ALA A 103 -15.36 -19.34 13.17
CA ALA A 103 -16.60 -18.81 13.73
C ALA A 103 -16.78 -17.36 13.28
N GLY A 104 -17.14 -17.12 12.02
CA GLY A 104 -17.16 -15.77 11.43
C GLY A 104 -18.40 -15.49 10.60
N HIS A 105 -19.07 -14.38 10.94
CA HIS A 105 -20.11 -13.66 10.19
C HIS A 105 -20.04 -13.89 8.67
N ASP A 106 -21.18 -14.03 7.98
CA ASP A 106 -21.28 -14.23 6.52
C ASP A 106 -20.41 -13.26 5.69
N GLU A 107 -20.18 -12.06 6.21
CA GLU A 107 -19.29 -11.06 5.61
C GLU A 107 -17.82 -11.52 5.57
N ASP A 108 -17.25 -12.07 6.65
CA ASP A 108 -15.86 -12.53 6.68
C ASP A 108 -15.64 -13.66 5.65
N GLU A 109 -16.62 -14.55 5.49
CA GLU A 109 -16.55 -15.66 4.53
C GLU A 109 -16.53 -15.15 3.07
N LEU A 110 -17.32 -14.11 2.76
CA LEU A 110 -17.34 -13.51 1.42
C LEU A 110 -15.99 -12.87 1.04
N TRP A 111 -15.31 -12.20 1.98
CA TRP A 111 -14.01 -11.58 1.75
C TRP A 111 -12.89 -12.62 1.54
N VAL A 112 -12.97 -13.75 2.24
CA VAL A 112 -12.03 -14.90 2.13
C VAL A 112 -12.25 -15.68 0.83
N LYS A 113 -13.51 -15.87 0.42
CA LYS A 113 -13.88 -16.57 -0.82
C LYS A 113 -13.62 -15.74 -2.07
N THR A 114 -13.64 -14.41 -1.97
CA THR A 114 -13.39 -13.53 -3.12
C THR A 114 -11.94 -13.67 -3.58
N GLN A 115 -11.75 -14.17 -4.79
CA GLN A 115 -10.44 -14.37 -5.39
C GLN A 115 -10.15 -13.34 -6.48
N GLY A 116 -8.86 -13.19 -6.81
CA GLY A 116 -8.41 -12.33 -7.89
C GLY A 116 -8.06 -10.91 -7.45
N ARG A 117 -7.63 -10.11 -8.42
CA ARG A 117 -7.04 -8.77 -8.19
C ARG A 117 -7.78 -7.66 -8.93
N ASP A 118 -9.01 -7.93 -9.38
CA ASP A 118 -9.81 -6.93 -10.10
C ASP A 118 -10.25 -5.80 -9.15
N PRO A 119 -9.83 -4.54 -9.37
CA PRO A 119 -10.15 -3.44 -8.48
C PRO A 119 -11.66 -3.18 -8.35
N LYS A 120 -12.45 -3.41 -9.41
CA LYS A 120 -13.90 -3.12 -9.39
C LYS A 120 -14.64 -4.07 -8.45
N THR A 121 -14.26 -5.33 -8.44
CA THR A 121 -14.80 -6.36 -7.54
C THR A 121 -14.57 -5.97 -6.08
N TRP A 122 -13.32 -5.68 -5.70
CA TRP A 122 -12.96 -5.29 -4.34
C TRP A 122 -13.59 -3.97 -3.91
N TYR A 123 -13.68 -2.98 -4.82
CA TYR A 123 -14.37 -1.72 -4.55
C TYR A 123 -15.87 -1.93 -4.29
N SER A 124 -16.53 -2.76 -5.10
CA SER A 124 -17.96 -3.05 -4.94
C SER A 124 -18.25 -3.76 -3.61
N LEU A 125 -17.34 -4.66 -3.22
CA LEU A 125 -17.42 -5.41 -1.97
C LEU A 125 -17.18 -4.50 -0.75
N LEU A 126 -16.18 -3.62 -0.80
CA LEU A 126 -15.95 -2.59 0.21
C LEU A 126 -17.13 -1.62 0.34
N LYS A 127 -17.75 -1.24 -0.79
CA LYS A 127 -18.94 -0.37 -0.81
C LYS A 127 -20.14 -1.07 -0.14
N LYS A 128 -20.36 -2.36 -0.38
CA LYS A 128 -21.41 -3.15 0.29
C LYS A 128 -21.20 -3.23 1.80
N ALA A 129 -19.95 -3.34 2.24
CA ALA A 129 -19.56 -3.32 3.66
C ALA A 129 -19.57 -1.90 4.29
N GLY A 130 -20.08 -0.88 3.59
CA GLY A 130 -20.15 0.49 4.10
C GLY A 130 -18.78 1.14 4.33
N PHE A 131 -17.78 0.77 3.53
CA PHE A 131 -16.38 1.23 3.65
C PHE A 131 -15.71 0.87 4.98
N LYS A 132 -16.18 -0.19 5.63
CA LYS A 132 -15.53 -0.78 6.80
C LYS A 132 -14.81 -2.05 6.40
N LEU A 133 -13.61 -2.23 6.95
CA LEU A 133 -12.88 -3.49 6.78
C LEU A 133 -13.45 -4.54 7.73
N PRO A 134 -13.59 -5.78 7.27
CA PRO A 134 -14.04 -6.88 8.10
C PRO A 134 -12.94 -7.31 9.08
N ARG A 135 -13.33 -8.05 10.11
CA ARG A 135 -12.41 -8.43 11.20
C ARG A 135 -11.29 -9.32 10.72
N VAL A 136 -11.55 -10.21 9.77
CA VAL A 136 -10.53 -11.11 9.20
C VAL A 136 -9.36 -10.32 8.59
N VAL A 137 -9.65 -9.26 7.84
CA VAL A 137 -8.63 -8.40 7.22
C VAL A 137 -7.81 -7.70 8.29
N LEU A 138 -8.47 -7.11 9.29
CA LEU A 138 -7.81 -6.39 10.38
C LEU A 138 -6.88 -7.30 11.17
N LYS A 139 -7.34 -8.51 11.53
CA LYS A 139 -6.53 -9.52 12.26
C LYS A 139 -5.26 -9.87 11.49
N THR A 140 -5.36 -10.16 10.19
CA THR A 140 -4.18 -10.54 9.39
C THR A 140 -3.20 -9.39 9.22
N ILE A 141 -3.69 -8.17 9.06
CA ILE A 141 -2.83 -6.99 8.93
C ILE A 141 -2.14 -6.69 10.26
N ALA A 142 -2.81 -6.85 11.40
CA ALA A 142 -2.21 -6.77 12.73
C ALA A 142 -1.08 -7.79 12.91
N ARG A 143 -1.31 -9.06 12.55
CA ARG A 143 -0.28 -10.12 12.58
C ARG A 143 0.93 -9.78 11.71
N ARG A 144 0.74 -9.15 10.55
CA ARG A 144 1.83 -8.71 9.68
C ARG A 144 2.60 -7.52 10.23
N ARG A 145 1.90 -6.60 10.89
CA ARG A 145 2.50 -5.46 11.56
C ARG A 145 3.47 -5.88 12.66
N GLU A 146 3.14 -6.92 13.42
CA GLU A 146 4.01 -7.47 14.47
C GLU A 146 5.33 -8.03 13.93
N ARG A 147 5.32 -8.56 12.70
CA ARG A 147 6.53 -9.08 12.03
C ARG A 147 7.50 -7.99 11.58
N ILE A 148 7.12 -6.71 11.67
CA ILE A 148 7.99 -5.59 11.32
C ILE A 148 9.03 -5.40 12.45
N MET A 149 10.28 -5.76 12.15
CA MET A 149 11.44 -5.62 13.05
C MET A 149 12.47 -4.64 12.47
N ASP A 150 13.35 -4.13 13.32
CA ASP A 150 14.49 -3.27 12.95
C ASP A 150 14.13 -2.02 12.13
N VAL A 151 13.01 -1.36 12.48
CA VAL A 151 12.61 -0.10 11.85
C VAL A 151 13.37 1.09 12.44
N ARG A 152 13.80 2.00 11.57
CA ARG A 152 14.45 3.26 11.95
C ARG A 152 13.41 4.32 12.32
N ASP A 153 13.83 5.30 13.09
CA ASP A 153 12.98 6.44 13.47
C ASP A 153 12.58 7.28 12.24
N ASP A 154 11.38 7.86 12.29
CA ASP A 154 10.75 8.67 11.24
C ASP A 154 10.62 7.93 9.91
N THR A 155 10.27 6.64 9.98
CA THR A 155 10.02 5.81 8.81
C THR A 155 8.57 5.37 8.70
N VAL A 156 8.16 5.00 7.48
CA VAL A 156 6.85 4.42 7.20
C VAL A 156 6.67 3.11 7.98
N GLY A 157 7.73 2.32 8.15
CA GLY A 157 7.69 1.08 8.93
C GLY A 157 7.39 1.32 10.41
N GLU A 158 8.04 2.30 11.03
CA GLU A 158 7.75 2.71 12.41
C GLU A 158 6.30 3.19 12.56
N TYR A 159 5.84 4.04 11.62
CA TYR A 159 4.47 4.52 11.59
C TYR A 159 3.46 3.37 11.46
N VAL A 160 3.68 2.45 10.51
CA VAL A 160 2.83 1.27 10.31
C VAL A 160 2.79 0.40 11.56
N LYS A 161 3.92 0.25 12.27
CA LYS A 161 4.02 -0.55 13.49
C LYS A 161 3.26 0.06 14.68
N ASN A 162 3.43 1.36 14.89
CA ASN A 162 3.05 2.00 16.16
C ASN A 162 1.76 2.83 16.08
N ARG A 163 1.45 3.41 14.92
CA ARG A 163 0.41 4.46 14.79
C ARG A 163 -0.68 4.14 13.78
N PHE A 164 -0.49 3.11 12.97
CA PHE A 164 -1.45 2.75 11.93
C PHE A 164 -2.64 2.00 12.54
N ILE A 165 -3.76 2.71 12.59
CA ILE A 165 -5.06 2.21 13.03
C ILE A 165 -5.88 1.95 11.77
N CYS A 166 -6.39 0.72 11.65
CA CYS A 166 -7.30 0.30 10.60
C CYS A 166 -8.72 0.21 11.16
#